data_AF-A0A8S3CHF8-F1
#
_entry.id   AF-A0A8S3CHF8-F1
#
_cell.length_a   1.000
_cell.length_b   1.000
_cell.length_c   1.000
_cell.angle_alpha   90.00
_cell.angle_beta   90.00
_cell.angle_gamma   90.00
#
_symmetry.space_group_name_H-M   'P 1'
#
loop_
_entity.id
_entity.type
_entity.pdbx_description
1 polymer ?
#
loop_
_entity_poly.entity_id
_entity_poly.type
_entity_poly.pdbx_seq_one_letter_code
_entity_poly.pdbx_strand_id
1 'polypeptide(L)' 'QYQPSLAHHFIAELERQDKLLRNYTQNIDSLEHLSSITRLIQCHGSFSTATCRNCHYKVQSDEIKDEI' A
#
# COMPACT_ATOMS: atom_id res chain seq x y z
N GLN A 1 6.87 2.77 12.98
CA GLN A 1 5.82 2.20 12.10
C GLN A 1 4.50 2.85 12.45
N TYR A 2 3.68 3.17 11.45
CA TYR A 2 2.35 3.76 11.64
C TYR A 2 1.29 2.67 11.68
N GLN A 3 0.17 2.96 12.34
CA GLN A 3 -0.95 2.04 12.47
C GLN A 3 -2.10 2.47 11.56
N PRO A 4 -2.86 1.52 10.99
CA PRO A 4 -4.08 1.86 10.26
C PRO A 4 -5.07 2.63 11.13
N SER A 5 -5.77 3.57 10.50
CA SER A 5 -6.83 4.33 11.15
C SER A 5 -8.17 3.60 11.08
N LEU A 6 -9.17 4.11 11.83
CA LEU A 6 -10.55 3.61 11.77
C LEU A 6 -11.13 3.58 10.35
N ALA A 7 -10.73 4.52 9.48
CA ALA A 7 -11.19 4.54 8.09
C ALA A 7 -10.71 3.31 7.31
N HIS A 8 -9.46 2.88 7.53
CA HIS A 8 -8.93 1.68 6.90
C HIS A 8 -9.69 0.43 7.36
N HIS A 9 -9.94 0.31 8.67
CA HIS A 9 -10.73 -0.80 9.22
C HIS A 9 -12.17 -0.81 8.71
N PHE A 10 -12.79 0.36 8.54
CA PHE A 10 -14.12 0.46 7.95
C PHE A 10 -14.16 -0.05 6.51
N ILE A 11 -13.17 0.34 5.68
CA ILE A 11 -13.08 -0.12 4.29
C ILE A 11 -12.82 -1.64 4.25
N ALA A 12 -11.97 -2.17 5.13
CA ALA A 12 -11.73 -3.60 5.25
C ALA A 12 -13.02 -4.36 5.61
N GLU A 13 -13.86 -3.80 6.48
CA GLU A 13 -15.16 -4.38 6.84
C GLU A 13 -16.14 -4.37 5.66
N LEU A 14 -16.15 -3.31 4.84
CA LEU A 14 -16.93 -3.29 3.59
C LEU A 14 -16.47 -4.41 2.64
N GLU A 15 -15.18 -4.68 2.55
CA GLU A 15 -14.64 -5.78 1.75
C GLU A 15 -15.05 -7.14 2.30
N ARG A 16 -14.93 -7.33 3.63
CA ARG A 16 -15.34 -8.57 4.31
C ARG A 16 -16.82 -8.89 4.13
N GLN A 17 -17.67 -7.86 4.03
CA GLN A 17 -19.10 -7.99 3.74
C GLN A 17 -19.42 -8.08 2.23
N ASP A 18 -18.40 -8.17 1.36
CA ASP A 18 -18.51 -8.19 -0.11
C ASP A 18 -19.22 -6.96 -0.71
N LYS A 19 -19.16 -5.82 -0.02
CA LYS A 19 -19.74 -4.54 -0.46
C LYS A 19 -18.74 -3.60 -1.10
N LEU A 20 -17.44 -3.88 -0.95
CA LEU A 20 -16.39 -3.10 -1.59
C LEU A 20 -16.12 -3.62 -3.00
N LEU A 21 -16.45 -2.85 -4.03
CA LEU A 21 -16.02 -3.19 -5.39
C LEU A 21 -14.51 -2.98 -5.58
N ARG A 22 -14.02 -1.81 -5.16
CA ARG A 22 -12.60 -1.43 -5.21
C ARG A 22 -12.33 -0.25 -4.27
N ASN A 23 -11.18 -0.26 -3.62
CA ASN A 23 -10.60 0.89 -2.93
C ASN A 23 -9.50 1.49 -3.81
N TYR A 24 -9.70 2.73 -4.26
CA TYR A 24 -8.69 3.50 -4.98
C TYR A 24 -8.04 4.47 -3.99
N THR A 25 -6.76 4.25 -3.66
CA THR A 25 -6.02 5.12 -2.75
C THR A 25 -5.01 5.97 -3.49
N GLN A 26 -4.87 7.22 -3.06
CA GLN A 26 -3.79 8.10 -3.47
C GLN A 26 -2.58 8.01 -2.54
N ASN A 27 -2.73 7.35 -1.38
CA ASN A 27 -1.69 7.21 -0.38
C ASN A 27 -0.61 6.26 -0.88
N ILE A 28 0.64 6.53 -0.47
CA ILE A 28 1.82 5.71 -0.77
C ILE A 28 2.35 4.95 0.45
N ASP A 29 1.73 5.16 1.62
CA ASP A 29 2.14 4.62 2.93
C ASP A 29 1.87 3.12 3.09
N SER A 30 1.03 2.53 2.23
CA SER A 30 0.69 1.11 2.20
C SER A 30 -0.06 0.61 3.46
N LEU A 31 -0.69 1.50 4.23
CA LEU A 31 -1.48 1.11 5.42
C LEU A 31 -2.72 0.28 5.08
N GLU A 32 -3.21 0.36 3.84
CA GLU A 32 -4.31 -0.48 3.35
C GLU A 32 -3.95 -1.98 3.38
N HIS A 33 -2.69 -2.32 3.13
CA HIS A 33 -2.21 -3.71 3.20
C HIS A 33 -2.21 -4.25 4.63
N LEU A 34 -1.80 -3.42 5.61
CA LEU A 34 -1.88 -3.77 7.03
C LEU A 34 -3.31 -3.99 7.52
N SER A 35 -4.28 -3.40 6.82
CA SER A 35 -5.71 -3.52 7.11
C SER A 35 -6.39 -4.68 6.39
N SER A 36 -5.62 -5.53 5.69
CA SER A 36 -6.14 -6.67 4.92
C SER A 36 -7.12 -6.31 3.80
N ILE A 37 -7.03 -5.08 3.27
CA ILE A 37 -7.81 -4.66 2.09
C ILE A 37 -7.13 -5.24 0.85
N THR A 38 -7.80 -6.14 0.12
CA THR A 38 -7.23 -6.80 -1.07
C THR A 38 -7.75 -6.24 -2.37
N ARG A 39 -8.97 -5.67 -2.37
CA ARG A 39 -9.56 -4.98 -3.53
C ARG A 39 -8.99 -3.56 -3.66
N LEU A 40 -7.67 -3.42 -3.68
CA LEU A 40 -6.94 -2.15 -3.63
C LEU A 40 -6.31 -1.77 -4.98
N ILE A 41 -6.31 -0.48 -5.31
CA ILE A 41 -5.47 0.12 -6.34
C ILE A 41 -4.74 1.32 -5.73
N GLN A 42 -3.41 1.29 -5.78
CA GLN A 42 -2.55 2.40 -5.36
C GLN A 42 -2.29 3.31 -6.56
N CYS A 43 -3.11 4.34 -6.73
CA CYS A 43 -3.13 5.18 -7.93
C CYS A 43 -1.79 5.88 -8.20
N HIS A 44 -1.03 6.19 -7.16
CA HIS A 44 0.26 6.86 -7.23
C HIS A 44 1.45 5.94 -6.92
N GLY A 45 1.22 4.63 -6.94
CA GLY A 45 2.22 3.63 -6.54
C GLY A 45 2.41 3.56 -5.02
N SER A 46 3.53 3.00 -4.60
CA SER A 46 3.89 2.79 -3.19
C SER A 46 5.39 2.65 -3.00
N PHE A 47 5.82 2.65 -1.74
CA PHE A 47 7.18 2.28 -1.36
C PHE A 47 7.41 0.76 -1.33
N SER A 48 6.71 -0.05 -2.12
CA SER A 48 6.98 -1.49 -2.18
C SER A 48 8.34 -1.81 -2.80
N THR A 49 8.74 -1.03 -3.80
CA THR A 49 9.98 -1.22 -4.55
C THR A 49 10.60 0.11 -4.94
N ALA A 50 11.91 0.13 -5.15
CA ALA A 50 12.62 1.24 -5.75
C ALA A 50 13.29 0.82 -7.05
N THR A 51 13.42 1.77 -7.98
CA THR A 51 14.04 1.54 -9.29
C THR A 51 15.12 2.58 -9.52
N CYS A 52 16.34 2.15 -9.81
CA CYS A 52 17.44 3.04 -10.16
C CYS A 52 17.08 3.87 -11.40
N ARG A 53 17.27 5.19 -11.32
CA ARG A 53 16.91 6.13 -12.41
C ARG A 53 17.81 6.02 -13.65
N ASN A 54 18.97 5.38 -13.55
CA ASN A 54 19.93 5.25 -14.64
C ASN A 54 19.89 3.88 -15.32
N CYS A 55 20.02 2.78 -14.54
CA CYS A 55 20.08 1.42 -15.09
C CYS A 55 18.77 0.64 -14.96
N HIS A 56 17.73 1.22 -14.34
CA HIS A 56 16.43 0.57 -14.08
C HIS A 56 16.49 -0.72 -13.26
N TYR A 57 17.62 -0.99 -12.59
CA TYR A 57 17.69 -2.05 -11.60
C TYR A 57 16.65 -1.81 -10.49
N LYS A 58 15.87 -2.84 -10.19
CA LYS A 58 14.74 -2.78 -9.28
C LYS A 58 15.04 -3.60 -8.03
N VAL A 59 14.79 -3.02 -6.87
CA VAL A 59 15.00 -3.63 -5.54
C VAL A 59 13.73 -3.56 -4.72
N GLN A 60 13.57 -4.48 -3.77
CA GLN A 60 12.57 -4.36 -2.73
C GLN A 60 12.97 -3.25 -1.76
N SER A 61 11.99 -2.51 -1.23
CA SER A 61 12.32 -1.39 -0.36
C SER A 61 12.96 -1.80 0.97
N ASP A 62 12.71 -3.01 1.46
CA ASP A 62 13.37 -3.53 2.67
C ASP A 62 14.88 -3.72 2.47
N GLU A 63 15.36 -3.90 1.23
CA GLU A 63 16.81 -4.04 0.93
C GLU A 63 17.59 -2.73 1.11
N ILE A 64 16.89 -1.58 1.04
CA ILE A 64 17.50 -0.24 1.07
C ILE A 64 16.99 0.62 2.25
N LYS A 65 16.20 0.02 3.15
CA LYS A 65 15.45 0.73 4.18
C LYS A 65 16.32 1.48 5.18
N ASP A 66 17.51 0.96 5.48
CA ASP A 66 18.44 1.56 6.43
C ASP A 66 19.31 2.65 5.78
N GLU A 67 19.30 2.75 4.45
CA GLU A 67 20.08 3.72 3.67
C GLU A 67 19.29 4.98 3.30
N ILE A 68 18.00 5.06 3.68
CA ILE A 68 17.04 6.13 3.37
C ILE A 68 16.44 6.67 4.67
#